data_AF-A0A536VT89-F1
#
_entry.id   AF-A0A536VT89-F1
#
_cell.length_a   1.000
_cell.length_b   1.000
_cell.length_c   1.000
_cell.angle_alpha   90.00
_cell.angle_beta   90.00
_cell.angle_gamma   90.00
#
_symmetry.space_group_name_H-M   'P 1'
#
loop_
_entity.id
_entity.type
_entity.pdbx_description
1 polymer ?
#
loop_
_entity_poly.entity_id
_entity_poly.type
_entity_poly.pdbx_seq_one_letter_code
_entity_poly.pdbx_strand_id
1 'polypeptide(L)'
;MKPNTLAPELLDKMDAYWRAANYLSVGQIYLYDNPLLKRALTLADVKHMLLGHWGTTPGQNFIYVHLNRAIKKYDLDMIYISGPGHGGPAVVANTYLEGTYSEIYPDISPDEAGLRKLFVQFSFPGGIPSHASPECPGSIHEGGELGYSLSHAFGAVFDNPDLVAACVVGDGEAETGPLATAWHSNKFLNPETDGAVLPILHLNGYKIANPTLLARITREELEQLFRGYGWTPYFVEGHEPGPMHEAMAATLDMAVEQIKKIQQDARV
;
A
#
# COMPACT_ATOMS: atom_id res chain seq x y z
N MET A 1 -7.09 -24.92 18.24
CA MET A 1 -6.93 -23.58 17.66
C MET A 1 -5.57 -23.54 17.00
N LYS A 2 -5.47 -23.04 15.74
CA LYS A 2 -4.14 -22.75 15.17
C LYS A 2 -3.48 -21.67 16.05
N PRO A 3 -2.17 -21.76 16.32
CA PRO A 3 -1.49 -20.69 17.04
C PRO A 3 -1.61 -19.37 16.24
N ASN A 4 -1.78 -18.26 16.95
CA ASN A 4 -1.78 -16.93 16.35
C ASN A 4 -0.41 -16.64 15.71
N THR A 5 -0.42 -15.93 14.59
CA THR A 5 0.82 -15.58 13.86
C THR A 5 1.49 -14.36 14.50
N LEU A 6 0.70 -13.45 15.07
CA LEU A 6 1.22 -12.28 15.78
C LEU A 6 1.26 -12.54 17.28
N ALA A 7 2.37 -12.17 17.90
CA ALA A 7 2.39 -11.97 19.35
C ALA A 7 1.44 -10.80 19.69
N PRO A 8 0.69 -10.85 20.81
CA PRO A 8 -0.28 -9.80 21.16
C PRO A 8 0.31 -8.39 21.15
N GLU A 9 1.52 -8.22 21.69
CA GLU A 9 2.21 -6.91 21.72
C GLU A 9 2.54 -6.39 20.31
N LEU A 10 2.92 -7.28 19.39
CA LEU A 10 3.21 -6.89 18.01
C LEU A 10 1.92 -6.48 17.28
N LEU A 11 0.82 -7.21 17.50
CA LEU A 11 -0.49 -6.85 16.97
C LEU A 11 -0.90 -5.45 17.43
N ASP A 12 -0.81 -5.16 18.74
CA ASP A 12 -1.16 -3.85 19.30
C ASP A 12 -0.32 -2.72 18.69
N LYS A 13 0.99 -2.94 18.50
CA LYS A 13 1.90 -1.97 17.86
C LYS A 13 1.54 -1.74 16.39
N MET A 14 1.19 -2.80 15.66
CA MET A 14 0.79 -2.68 14.26
C MET A 14 -0.54 -1.97 14.10
N ASP A 15 -1.54 -2.28 14.93
CA ASP A 15 -2.83 -1.57 14.94
C ASP A 15 -2.63 -0.08 15.28
N ALA A 16 -1.81 0.23 16.29
CA ALA A 16 -1.48 1.61 16.65
C ALA A 16 -0.81 2.36 15.49
N TYR A 17 0.13 1.72 14.79
CA TYR A 17 0.77 2.30 13.61
C TYR A 17 -0.24 2.53 12.48
N TRP A 18 -1.10 1.55 12.18
CA TRP A 18 -2.15 1.68 11.16
C TRP A 18 -3.11 2.84 11.47
N ARG A 19 -3.55 2.96 12.72
CA ARG A 19 -4.40 4.06 13.20
C ARG A 19 -3.68 5.41 13.15
N ALA A 20 -2.39 5.46 13.48
CA ALA A 20 -1.58 6.66 13.32
C ALA A 20 -1.50 7.08 11.85
N ALA A 21 -1.17 6.16 10.94
CA ALA A 21 -1.11 6.44 9.50
C ALA A 21 -2.47 6.94 8.97
N ASN A 22 -3.57 6.31 9.37
CA ASN A 22 -4.93 6.75 9.03
C ASN A 22 -5.23 8.17 9.56
N TYR A 23 -4.84 8.45 10.81
CA TYR A 23 -5.00 9.79 11.40
C TYR A 23 -4.21 10.84 10.62
N LEU A 24 -2.97 10.56 10.26
CA LEU A 24 -2.15 11.45 9.44
C LEU A 24 -2.75 11.67 8.06
N SER A 25 -3.30 10.63 7.43
CA SER A 25 -3.97 10.75 6.14
C SER A 25 -5.21 11.64 6.22
N VAL A 26 -6.02 11.51 7.28
CA VAL A 26 -7.15 12.43 7.54
C VAL A 26 -6.65 13.86 7.79
N GLY A 27 -5.60 14.02 8.59
CA GLY A 27 -4.98 15.33 8.84
C GLY A 27 -4.55 16.03 7.55
N GLN A 28 -3.89 15.30 6.65
CA GLN A 28 -3.51 15.79 5.32
C GLN A 28 -4.70 16.25 4.48
N ILE A 29 -5.82 15.53 4.48
CA ILE A 29 -6.99 15.88 3.65
C ILE A 29 -7.76 17.07 4.25
N TYR A 30 -7.90 17.12 5.58
CA TYR A 30 -8.87 18.00 6.23
C TYR A 30 -8.26 19.15 7.02
N LEU A 31 -7.11 18.98 7.68
CA LEU A 31 -6.65 19.91 8.71
C LEU A 31 -5.71 20.99 8.14
N TYR A 32 -5.98 22.23 8.55
CA TYR A 32 -5.16 23.41 8.33
C TYR A 32 -4.37 23.82 9.59
N ASP A 33 -4.91 23.53 10.78
CA ASP A 33 -4.27 23.79 12.06
C ASP A 33 -4.70 22.76 13.11
N ASN A 34 -4.14 22.84 14.34
CA ASN A 34 -4.49 21.96 15.47
C ASN A 34 -4.30 20.45 15.14
N PRO A 35 -3.12 20.05 14.65
CA PRO A 35 -2.90 18.73 14.06
C PRO A 35 -2.97 17.57 15.07
N LEU A 36 -2.99 17.86 16.37
CA LEU A 36 -3.12 16.89 17.46
C LEU A 36 -4.41 17.05 18.26
N LEU A 37 -5.33 17.92 17.83
CA LEU A 37 -6.60 18.21 18.50
C LEU A 37 -6.45 18.57 19.99
N LYS A 38 -5.39 19.31 20.36
CA LYS A 38 -5.12 19.74 21.76
C LYS A 38 -6.19 20.69 22.30
N ARG A 39 -6.89 21.37 21.39
CA ARG A 39 -8.10 22.15 21.67
C ARG A 39 -9.27 21.60 20.85
N ALA A 40 -10.49 21.92 21.28
CA ALA A 40 -11.70 21.57 20.53
C ALA A 40 -11.60 22.06 19.08
N LEU A 41 -12.00 21.19 18.14
CA LEU A 41 -11.93 21.48 16.72
C LEU A 41 -12.91 22.59 16.35
N THR A 42 -12.44 23.55 15.57
CA THR A 42 -13.23 24.66 15.02
C THR A 42 -13.12 24.67 13.49
N LEU A 43 -14.03 25.37 12.80
CA LEU A 43 -13.95 25.48 11.33
C LEU A 43 -12.64 26.13 10.84
N ALA A 44 -12.00 26.97 11.66
CA ALA A 44 -10.72 27.58 11.33
C ALA A 44 -9.55 26.57 11.26
N ASP A 45 -9.74 25.38 11.84
CA ASP A 45 -8.77 24.28 11.80
C ASP A 45 -8.90 23.42 10.55
N VAL A 46 -9.95 23.62 9.76
CA VAL A 46 -10.28 22.82 8.58
C VAL A 46 -9.91 23.60 7.32
N LYS A 47 -9.30 22.92 6.34
CA LYS A 47 -8.97 23.52 5.04
C LYS A 47 -10.22 24.04 4.35
N HIS A 48 -10.12 25.22 3.72
CA HIS A 48 -11.22 25.81 2.96
C HIS A 48 -11.62 24.99 1.72
N MET A 49 -10.65 24.33 1.08
CA MET A 49 -10.89 23.36 0.00
C MET A 49 -10.41 21.99 0.45
N LEU A 50 -11.31 21.02 0.42
CA LEU A 50 -11.03 19.63 0.78
C LEU A 50 -10.64 18.87 -0.48
N LEU A 51 -9.34 18.60 -0.62
CA LEU A 51 -8.77 17.90 -1.76
C LEU A 51 -8.00 16.66 -1.27
N GLY A 52 -8.18 15.55 -1.99
CA GLY A 52 -7.57 14.26 -1.66
C GLY A 52 -8.58 13.13 -1.67
N HIS A 53 -8.07 11.90 -1.52
CA HIS A 53 -8.88 10.69 -1.58
C HIS A 53 -8.76 9.89 -0.29
N TRP A 54 -9.90 9.53 0.28
CA TRP A 54 -9.96 8.66 1.47
C TRP A 54 -10.19 7.19 1.11
N GLY A 55 -10.97 6.89 0.06
CA GLY A 55 -11.53 5.56 -0.18
C GLY A 55 -10.51 4.40 -0.21
N THR A 56 -9.35 4.59 -0.84
CA THR A 56 -8.29 3.57 -0.90
C THR A 56 -7.31 3.63 0.28
N THR A 57 -7.24 4.77 0.96
CA THR A 57 -6.13 5.16 1.82
C THR A 57 -5.97 4.26 3.06
N PRO A 58 -7.04 3.90 3.81
CA PRO A 58 -6.91 2.98 4.95
C PRO A 58 -6.47 1.58 4.56
N GLY A 59 -6.92 1.09 3.41
CA GLY A 59 -6.53 -0.21 2.88
C GLY A 59 -5.07 -0.25 2.51
N GLN A 60 -4.56 0.81 1.86
CA GLN A 60 -3.13 0.95 1.58
C GLN A 60 -2.31 1.09 2.87
N ASN A 61 -2.74 1.89 3.85
CA ASN A 61 -2.07 1.98 5.15
C ASN A 61 -2.01 0.61 5.87
N PHE A 62 -3.07 -0.19 5.76
CA PHE A 62 -3.13 -1.54 6.31
C PHE A 62 -2.14 -2.46 5.61
N ILE A 63 -2.11 -2.46 4.27
CA ILE A 63 -1.12 -3.22 3.50
C ILE A 63 0.30 -2.79 3.87
N TYR A 64 0.58 -1.48 3.93
CA TYR A 64 1.91 -0.93 4.20
C TYR A 64 2.45 -1.38 5.56
N VAL A 65 1.67 -1.29 6.65
CA VAL A 65 2.14 -1.75 7.98
C VAL A 65 2.47 -3.25 7.99
N HIS A 66 1.71 -4.05 7.24
CA HIS A 66 1.93 -5.48 7.10
C HIS A 66 3.17 -5.81 6.26
N LEU A 67 3.44 -5.03 5.22
CA LEU A 67 4.68 -5.11 4.45
C LEU A 67 5.90 -4.69 5.30
N ASN A 68 5.79 -3.61 6.08
CA ASN A 68 6.83 -3.20 7.05
C ASN A 68 7.17 -4.33 8.04
N ARG A 69 6.17 -5.05 8.54
CA ARG A 69 6.38 -6.25 9.36
C ARG A 69 7.14 -7.33 8.58
N ALA A 70 6.71 -7.63 7.35
CA ALA A 70 7.34 -8.66 6.53
C ALA A 70 8.82 -8.33 6.22
N ILE A 71 9.10 -7.08 5.85
CA ILE A 71 10.47 -6.55 5.67
C ILE A 71 11.31 -6.82 6.91
N LYS A 72 10.85 -6.39 8.10
CA LYS A 72 11.59 -6.60 9.35
C LYS A 72 11.76 -8.06 9.74
N LYS A 73 10.75 -8.90 9.52
CA LYS A 73 10.79 -10.32 9.91
C LYS A 73 11.73 -11.13 9.03
N TYR A 74 11.75 -10.85 7.73
CA TYR A 74 12.44 -11.68 6.74
C TYR A 74 13.67 -11.02 6.11
N ASP A 75 14.02 -9.80 6.55
CA ASP A 75 15.12 -8.98 6.02
C ASP A 75 15.03 -8.84 4.50
N LEU A 76 13.90 -8.31 4.03
CA LEU A 76 13.59 -8.22 2.60
C LEU A 76 14.07 -6.89 2.02
N ASP A 77 14.72 -6.95 0.85
CA ASP A 77 14.75 -5.82 -0.07
C ASP A 77 13.39 -5.74 -0.77
N MET A 78 12.63 -4.69 -0.48
CA MET A 78 11.25 -4.56 -0.97
C MET A 78 10.94 -3.13 -1.40
N ILE A 79 10.32 -3.01 -2.56
CA ILE A 79 9.76 -1.75 -3.05
C ILE A 79 8.23 -1.81 -3.08
N TYR A 80 7.59 -0.70 -2.71
CA TYR A 80 6.14 -0.55 -2.72
C TYR A 80 5.68 0.18 -4.00
N ILE A 81 4.75 -0.44 -4.73
CA ILE A 81 4.13 0.17 -5.93
C ILE A 81 2.65 0.44 -5.63
N SER A 82 2.29 1.73 -5.58
CA SER A 82 0.92 2.18 -5.33
C SER A 82 0.14 2.33 -6.64
N GLY A 83 -0.52 1.27 -7.10
CA GLY A 83 -1.41 1.34 -8.27
C GLY A 83 -2.56 2.35 -8.10
N PRO A 84 -3.35 2.29 -7.01
CA PRO A 84 -4.29 3.36 -6.65
C PRO A 84 -3.55 4.57 -6.05
N GLY A 85 -2.68 5.19 -6.86
CA GLY A 85 -1.76 6.24 -6.43
C GLY A 85 -2.44 7.55 -6.02
N HIS A 86 -3.71 7.73 -6.34
CA HIS A 86 -4.57 8.78 -5.77
C HIS A 86 -4.71 8.68 -4.23
N GLY A 87 -4.31 7.54 -3.64
CA GLY A 87 -4.06 7.35 -2.20
C GLY A 87 -2.73 7.93 -1.71
N GLY A 88 -2.23 9.03 -2.30
CA GLY A 88 -1.01 9.72 -1.88
C GLY A 88 -0.88 9.96 -0.36
N PRO A 89 -1.94 10.32 0.38
CA PRO A 89 -1.87 10.46 1.84
C PRO A 89 -1.39 9.22 2.59
N ALA A 90 -1.58 8.01 2.03
CA ALA A 90 -1.10 6.78 2.64
C ALA A 90 0.43 6.71 2.58
N VAL A 91 1.02 6.93 1.40
CA VAL A 91 2.47 6.83 1.20
C VAL A 91 3.19 7.95 1.96
N VAL A 92 2.65 9.18 1.92
CA VAL A 92 3.19 10.31 2.69
C VAL A 92 3.11 10.06 4.20
N ALA A 93 1.98 9.52 4.71
CA ALA A 93 1.86 9.22 6.13
C ALA A 93 2.87 8.16 6.59
N ASN A 94 3.08 7.11 5.79
CA ASN A 94 4.01 6.05 6.12
C ASN A 94 5.46 6.53 6.09
N THR A 95 5.87 7.21 5.03
CA THR A 95 7.22 7.78 4.89
C THR A 95 7.55 8.82 5.96
N TYR A 96 6.54 9.53 6.48
CA TYR A 96 6.68 10.39 7.65
C TYR A 96 6.86 9.62 8.95
N LEU A 97 6.06 8.57 9.19
CA LEU A 97 6.14 7.76 10.41
C LEU A 97 7.45 6.96 10.53
N GLU A 98 8.02 6.52 9.40
CA GLU A 98 9.32 5.83 9.38
C GLU A 98 10.51 6.80 9.47
N GLY A 99 10.31 8.10 9.26
CA GLY A 99 11.31 9.16 9.40
C GLY A 99 11.93 9.65 8.08
N THR A 100 11.89 8.85 7.01
CA THR A 100 12.48 9.17 5.70
C THR A 100 11.99 10.49 5.14
N TYR A 101 10.70 10.82 5.33
CA TYR A 101 10.15 12.09 4.86
C TYR A 101 10.83 13.29 5.51
N SER A 102 11.13 13.22 6.81
CA SER A 102 11.81 14.27 7.56
C SER A 102 13.32 14.32 7.26
N GLU A 103 13.93 13.21 6.84
CA GLU A 103 15.33 13.20 6.36
C GLU A 103 15.49 13.95 5.04
N ILE A 104 14.55 13.76 4.10
CA ILE A 104 14.55 14.43 2.79
C ILE A 104 14.00 15.87 2.89
N TYR A 105 13.00 16.10 3.73
CA TYR A 105 12.35 17.40 3.96
C TYR A 105 12.46 17.82 5.43
N PRO A 106 13.62 18.33 5.89
CA PRO A 106 13.87 18.65 7.30
C PRO A 106 12.89 19.65 7.92
N ASP A 107 12.27 20.50 7.11
CA ASP A 107 11.24 21.44 7.55
C ASP A 107 9.96 20.76 8.04
N ILE A 108 9.75 19.50 7.66
CA ILE A 108 8.63 18.64 8.04
C ILE A 108 9.13 17.70 9.15
N SER A 109 9.47 18.29 10.29
CA SER A 109 10.07 17.63 11.45
C SER A 109 9.11 16.66 12.15
N PRO A 110 9.61 15.66 12.89
CA PRO A 110 8.80 14.71 13.66
C PRO A 110 8.28 15.31 14.98
N ASP A 111 7.67 16.49 14.90
CA ASP A 111 7.07 17.22 16.02
C ASP A 111 5.73 17.85 15.61
N GLU A 112 5.05 18.54 16.53
CA GLU A 112 3.74 19.14 16.25
C GLU A 112 3.79 20.23 15.16
N ALA A 113 4.90 20.99 15.07
CA ALA A 113 5.05 22.04 14.07
C ALA A 113 5.27 21.43 12.67
N GLY A 114 6.11 20.41 12.56
CA GLY A 114 6.30 19.64 11.33
C GLY A 114 5.03 18.90 10.90
N LEU A 115 4.28 18.33 11.86
CA LEU A 115 2.98 17.70 11.60
C LEU A 115 1.95 18.68 11.03
N ARG A 116 1.89 19.89 11.57
CA ARG A 116 1.04 20.96 11.02
C ARG A 116 1.43 21.28 9.59
N LYS A 117 2.74 21.41 9.29
CA LYS A 117 3.22 21.67 7.92
C LYS A 117 2.89 20.50 6.98
N LEU A 118 3.08 19.26 7.42
CA LEU A 118 2.73 18.04 6.70
C LEU A 118 1.26 18.06 6.28
N PHE A 119 0.37 18.42 7.21
CA PHE A 119 -1.06 18.49 6.93
C PHE A 119 -1.39 19.62 5.97
N VAL A 120 -0.89 20.84 6.23
CA VAL A 120 -1.18 22.01 5.39
C VAL A 120 -0.72 21.82 3.96
N GLN A 121 0.48 21.30 3.72
CA GLN A 121 1.08 21.24 2.37
C GLN A 121 0.37 20.26 1.43
N PHE A 122 -0.34 19.26 1.95
CA PHE A 122 -1.00 18.26 1.10
C PHE A 122 -2.10 18.88 0.23
N SER A 123 -2.00 18.74 -1.09
CA SER A 123 -2.96 19.29 -2.07
C SER A 123 -3.25 20.78 -1.87
N PHE A 124 -2.23 21.55 -1.53
CA PHE A 124 -2.33 22.98 -1.23
C PHE A 124 -1.50 23.80 -2.22
N PRO A 125 -1.89 25.05 -2.56
CA PRO A 125 -1.08 25.92 -3.41
C PRO A 125 0.36 26.08 -2.89
N GLY A 126 1.34 25.66 -3.69
CA GLY A 126 2.75 25.66 -3.30
C GLY A 126 3.17 24.51 -2.37
N GLY A 127 2.29 23.54 -2.13
CA GLY A 127 2.57 22.32 -1.38
C GLY A 127 2.83 21.11 -2.28
N ILE A 128 2.43 19.92 -1.83
CA ILE A 128 2.68 18.65 -2.52
C ILE A 128 1.45 18.11 -3.25
N PRO A 129 1.62 17.26 -4.28
CA PRO A 129 0.52 16.65 -5.02
C PRO A 129 -0.40 15.76 -4.19
N SER A 130 -1.56 15.41 -4.75
CA SER A 130 -2.52 14.49 -4.12
C SER A 130 -2.19 13.01 -4.32
N HIS A 131 -1.29 12.70 -5.26
CA HIS A 131 -0.91 11.35 -5.64
C HIS A 131 0.40 10.92 -4.97
N ALA A 132 0.80 9.66 -5.14
CA ALA A 132 2.13 9.16 -4.77
C ALA A 132 3.21 9.68 -5.75
N SER A 133 3.24 10.99 -6.00
CA SER A 133 4.06 11.65 -7.01
C SER A 133 5.57 11.54 -6.72
N PRO A 134 6.46 11.86 -7.69
CA PRO A 134 7.90 11.67 -7.56
C PRO A 134 8.57 12.41 -6.39
N GLU A 135 7.93 13.45 -5.84
CA GLU A 135 8.44 14.13 -4.65
C GLU A 135 8.25 13.30 -3.36
N CYS A 136 7.39 12.27 -3.39
CA CYS A 136 7.20 11.38 -2.26
C CYS A 136 8.35 10.35 -2.18
N PRO A 137 9.11 10.30 -1.07
CA PRO A 137 10.19 9.33 -0.90
C PRO A 137 9.70 7.90 -1.14
N GLY A 138 10.51 7.10 -1.83
CA GLY A 138 10.19 5.71 -2.17
C GLY A 138 9.24 5.52 -3.35
N SER A 139 8.64 6.58 -3.91
CA SER A 139 7.79 6.43 -5.09
C SER A 139 8.59 6.34 -6.39
N ILE A 140 8.32 5.29 -7.17
CA ILE A 140 8.70 5.18 -8.59
C ILE A 140 7.49 5.06 -9.53
N HIS A 141 6.29 5.17 -8.97
CA HIS A 141 5.02 5.00 -9.68
C HIS A 141 3.97 5.90 -9.04
N GLU A 142 3.55 6.93 -9.77
CA GLU A 142 2.61 7.93 -9.26
C GLU A 142 1.17 7.42 -9.15
N GLY A 143 0.75 6.50 -10.03
CA GLY A 143 -0.59 5.90 -10.02
C GLY A 143 -1.73 6.91 -10.25
N GLY A 144 -1.45 7.99 -11.00
CA GLY A 144 -2.45 8.94 -11.49
C GLY A 144 -3.20 8.39 -12.69
N GLU A 145 -2.49 8.11 -13.78
CA GLU A 145 -3.03 7.31 -14.89
C GLU A 145 -2.92 5.82 -14.52
N LEU A 146 -4.09 5.23 -14.25
CA LEU A 146 -4.23 3.85 -13.80
C LEU A 146 -3.91 2.83 -14.90
N GLY A 147 -3.26 1.72 -14.53
CA GLY A 147 -3.10 0.56 -15.39
C GLY A 147 -1.67 0.01 -15.51
N TYR A 148 -0.67 0.77 -15.04
CA TYR A 148 0.74 0.45 -15.25
C TYR A 148 1.46 -0.11 -14.02
N SER A 149 0.74 -0.29 -12.90
CA SER A 149 1.34 -0.72 -11.63
C SER A 149 2.08 -2.03 -11.76
N LEU A 150 1.45 -3.07 -12.31
CA LEU A 150 2.10 -4.37 -12.51
C LEU A 150 3.24 -4.32 -13.52
N SER A 151 3.08 -3.63 -14.66
CA SER A 151 4.18 -3.57 -15.64
C SER A 151 5.41 -2.88 -15.06
N HIS A 152 5.24 -1.82 -14.24
CA HIS A 152 6.33 -1.18 -13.53
C HIS A 152 6.93 -2.10 -12.45
N ALA A 153 6.10 -2.83 -11.71
CA ALA A 153 6.58 -3.78 -10.70
C ALA A 153 7.43 -4.91 -11.32
N PHE A 154 7.02 -5.46 -12.46
CA PHE A 154 7.82 -6.44 -13.20
C PHE A 154 9.11 -5.83 -13.74
N GLY A 155 9.04 -4.62 -14.31
CA GLY A 155 10.22 -3.88 -14.76
C GLY A 155 11.26 -3.66 -13.66
N ALA A 156 10.81 -3.39 -12.44
CA ALA A 156 11.69 -3.13 -11.30
C ALA A 156 12.47 -4.36 -10.83
N VAL A 157 11.92 -5.57 -10.99
CA VAL A 157 12.52 -6.81 -10.49
C VAL A 157 13.36 -7.57 -11.52
N PHE A 158 13.27 -7.22 -12.81
CA PHE A 158 14.14 -7.81 -13.83
C PHE A 158 15.61 -7.50 -13.53
N ASP A 159 16.47 -8.51 -13.66
CA ASP A 159 17.90 -8.45 -13.33
C ASP A 159 18.20 -7.98 -11.88
N ASN A 160 17.22 -8.07 -10.98
CA ASN A 160 17.34 -7.68 -9.59
C ASN A 160 16.88 -8.82 -8.65
N PRO A 161 17.72 -9.87 -8.48
CA PRO A 161 17.31 -11.16 -7.93
C PRO A 161 16.81 -11.12 -6.48
N ASP A 162 17.21 -10.12 -5.70
CA ASP A 162 16.86 -10.03 -4.29
C ASP A 162 15.65 -9.12 -4.02
N LEU A 163 15.25 -8.31 -5.00
CA LEU A 163 14.15 -7.36 -4.85
C LEU A 163 12.78 -8.05 -4.91
N VAL A 164 11.92 -7.70 -3.95
CA VAL A 164 10.48 -7.98 -4.00
C VAL A 164 9.71 -6.69 -4.31
N ALA A 165 8.99 -6.64 -5.43
CA ALA A 165 8.05 -5.55 -5.71
C ALA A 165 6.66 -5.88 -5.17
N ALA A 166 6.28 -5.28 -4.04
CA ALA A 166 4.93 -5.36 -3.50
C ALA A 166 4.02 -4.37 -4.25
N CYS A 167 3.18 -4.90 -5.13
CA CYS A 167 2.37 -4.10 -6.05
C CYS A 167 0.90 -4.09 -5.65
N VAL A 168 0.43 -2.99 -5.09
CA VAL A 168 -0.99 -2.82 -4.76
C VAL A 168 -1.73 -2.41 -6.03
N VAL A 169 -2.70 -3.22 -6.42
CA VAL A 169 -3.49 -3.05 -7.63
C VAL A 169 -4.91 -2.65 -7.24
N GLY A 170 -5.39 -1.51 -7.72
CA GLY A 170 -6.79 -1.15 -7.52
C GLY A 170 -7.71 -2.11 -8.26
N ASP A 171 -8.82 -2.54 -7.65
CA ASP A 171 -9.81 -3.37 -8.36
C ASP A 171 -10.52 -2.61 -9.51
N GLY A 172 -10.64 -1.29 -9.41
CA GLY A 172 -11.03 -0.43 -10.54
C GLY A 172 -9.94 -0.27 -11.59
N GLU A 173 -8.66 -0.22 -11.16
CA GLU A 173 -7.50 -0.23 -12.05
C GLU A 173 -7.48 -1.52 -12.88
N ALA A 174 -7.83 -2.66 -12.26
CA ALA A 174 -7.83 -3.99 -12.87
C ALA A 174 -8.78 -4.16 -14.06
N GLU A 175 -9.70 -3.22 -14.27
CA GLU A 175 -10.58 -3.17 -15.44
C GLU A 175 -9.92 -2.50 -16.65
N THR A 176 -8.74 -1.87 -16.48
CA THR A 176 -8.01 -1.25 -17.59
C THR A 176 -7.33 -2.31 -18.46
N GLY A 177 -7.26 -2.05 -19.77
CA GLY A 177 -6.58 -2.92 -20.73
C GLY A 177 -5.10 -3.20 -20.38
N PRO A 178 -4.29 -2.17 -20.07
CA PRO A 178 -2.89 -2.36 -19.67
C PRO A 178 -2.74 -3.29 -18.46
N LEU A 179 -3.55 -3.13 -17.42
CA LEU A 179 -3.41 -3.96 -16.23
C LEU A 179 -3.89 -5.39 -16.44
N ALA A 180 -5.00 -5.56 -17.18
CA ALA A 180 -5.53 -6.88 -17.51
C ALA A 180 -4.48 -7.75 -18.23
N THR A 181 -3.70 -7.17 -19.15
CA THR A 181 -2.64 -7.92 -19.84
C THR A 181 -1.37 -8.07 -18.99
N ALA A 182 -1.07 -7.13 -18.09
CA ALA A 182 0.13 -7.17 -17.25
C ALA A 182 0.18 -8.37 -16.28
N TRP A 183 -0.95 -9.02 -15.98
CA TRP A 183 -0.99 -10.28 -15.21
C TRP A 183 -0.26 -11.44 -15.90
N HIS A 184 0.00 -11.35 -17.20
CA HIS A 184 0.80 -12.31 -17.95
C HIS A 184 2.30 -12.10 -17.84
N SER A 185 2.76 -11.02 -17.21
CA SER A 185 4.19 -10.71 -17.10
C SER A 185 4.98 -11.78 -16.34
N ASN A 186 4.32 -12.59 -15.50
CA ASN A 186 4.94 -13.74 -14.84
C ASN A 186 5.48 -14.82 -15.78
N LYS A 187 5.10 -14.84 -17.06
CA LYS A 187 5.65 -15.80 -18.06
C LYS A 187 7.03 -15.38 -18.56
N PHE A 188 7.45 -14.15 -18.30
CA PHE A 188 8.73 -13.61 -18.74
C PHE A 188 9.73 -13.47 -17.60
N LEU A 189 9.28 -13.66 -16.36
CA LEU A 189 10.11 -13.56 -15.16
C LEU A 189 10.81 -14.89 -14.90
N ASN A 190 12.14 -14.87 -14.78
CA ASN A 190 12.96 -16.02 -14.45
C ASN A 190 13.45 -15.91 -12.99
N PRO A 191 12.96 -16.76 -12.05
CA PRO A 191 13.36 -16.69 -10.65
C PRO A 191 14.85 -16.95 -10.38
N GLU A 192 15.58 -17.50 -11.35
CA GLU A 192 17.05 -17.65 -11.28
C GLU A 192 17.76 -16.29 -11.30
N THR A 193 17.34 -15.39 -12.19
CA THR A 193 18.04 -14.11 -12.47
C THR A 193 17.30 -12.89 -11.96
N ASP A 194 15.98 -12.97 -11.85
CA ASP A 194 15.09 -11.87 -11.51
C ASP A 194 14.60 -11.95 -10.06
N GLY A 195 14.12 -10.82 -9.57
CA GLY A 195 13.42 -10.71 -8.29
C GLY A 195 11.99 -11.27 -8.37
N ALA A 196 11.12 -10.81 -7.48
CA ALA A 196 9.75 -11.31 -7.41
C ALA A 196 8.72 -10.18 -7.33
N VAL A 197 7.62 -10.31 -8.06
CA VAL A 197 6.46 -9.43 -7.89
C VAL A 197 5.47 -10.11 -6.94
N LEU A 198 5.01 -9.37 -5.93
CA LEU A 198 3.90 -9.74 -5.04
C LEU A 198 2.70 -8.83 -5.34
N PRO A 199 1.78 -9.23 -6.23
CA PRO A 199 0.56 -8.48 -6.48
C PRO A 199 -0.41 -8.58 -5.29
N ILE A 200 -0.96 -7.44 -4.90
CA ILE A 200 -2.01 -7.33 -3.88
C ILE A 200 -3.20 -6.64 -4.54
N LEU A 201 -4.19 -7.44 -4.96
CA LEU A 201 -5.44 -6.91 -5.48
C LEU A 201 -6.23 -6.25 -4.33
N HIS A 202 -6.28 -4.93 -4.33
CA HIS A 202 -7.02 -4.14 -3.36
C HIS A 202 -8.51 -4.13 -3.72
N LEU A 203 -9.17 -5.26 -3.43
CA LEU A 203 -10.57 -5.54 -3.74
C LEU A 203 -11.54 -4.86 -2.77
N ASN A 204 -11.53 -3.52 -2.73
CA ASN A 204 -12.38 -2.75 -1.82
C ASN A 204 -13.83 -2.59 -2.32
N GLY A 205 -14.13 -3.06 -3.54
CA GLY A 205 -15.48 -3.24 -4.05
C GLY A 205 -16.00 -2.11 -4.92
N TYR A 206 -15.28 -0.99 -5.01
CA TYR A 206 -15.76 0.22 -5.68
C TYR A 206 -14.64 1.00 -6.37
N LYS A 207 -15.02 1.64 -7.47
CA LYS A 207 -14.32 2.77 -8.09
C LYS A 207 -15.12 4.06 -7.85
N ILE A 208 -14.78 5.16 -8.52
CA ILE A 208 -15.31 6.51 -8.22
C ILE A 208 -16.84 6.53 -7.97
N ALA A 209 -17.62 5.93 -8.87
CA ALA A 209 -19.08 5.99 -8.80
C ALA A 209 -19.76 4.66 -9.17
N ASN A 210 -19.03 3.54 -9.11
CA ASN A 210 -19.53 2.23 -9.52
C ASN A 210 -18.87 1.12 -8.69
N PRO A 211 -19.53 -0.03 -8.56
CA PRO A 211 -18.82 -1.23 -8.15
C PRO A 211 -17.77 -1.66 -9.18
N THR A 212 -16.85 -2.52 -8.76
CA THR A 212 -15.82 -3.10 -9.63
C THR A 212 -16.22 -4.50 -10.10
N LEU A 213 -15.83 -4.86 -11.32
CA LEU A 213 -16.21 -6.14 -11.94
C LEU A 213 -15.70 -7.32 -11.11
N LEU A 214 -14.41 -7.31 -10.75
CA LEU A 214 -13.79 -8.40 -9.99
C LEU A 214 -14.35 -8.54 -8.57
N ALA A 215 -14.92 -7.49 -7.99
CA ALA A 215 -15.54 -7.57 -6.67
C ALA A 215 -16.99 -8.08 -6.70
N ARG A 216 -17.58 -8.25 -7.90
CA ARG A 216 -18.98 -8.67 -8.08
C ARG A 216 -19.15 -10.04 -8.73
N ILE A 217 -18.08 -10.61 -9.27
CA ILE A 217 -18.06 -12.03 -9.66
C ILE A 217 -17.94 -12.94 -8.43
N THR A 218 -18.19 -14.23 -8.61
CA THR A 218 -18.05 -15.19 -7.51
C THR A 218 -16.58 -15.38 -7.12
N ARG A 219 -16.35 -15.86 -5.89
CA ARG A 219 -15.01 -16.21 -5.41
C ARG A 219 -14.38 -17.27 -6.31
N GLU A 220 -15.18 -18.24 -6.72
CA GLU A 220 -14.76 -19.35 -7.57
C GLU A 220 -14.28 -18.85 -8.94
N GLU A 221 -15.01 -17.92 -9.57
CA GLU A 221 -14.59 -17.30 -10.83
C GLU A 221 -13.30 -16.49 -10.67
N LEU A 222 -13.18 -15.72 -9.60
CA LEU A 222 -11.98 -14.92 -9.31
C LEU A 222 -10.75 -15.81 -9.09
N GLU A 223 -10.91 -16.91 -8.34
CA GLU A 223 -9.86 -17.91 -8.14
C GLU A 223 -9.46 -18.57 -9.46
N GLN A 224 -10.43 -18.98 -10.28
CA GLN A 224 -10.18 -19.58 -11.60
C GLN A 224 -9.43 -18.63 -12.53
N LEU A 225 -9.77 -17.34 -12.53
CA LEU A 225 -9.10 -16.33 -13.34
C LEU A 225 -7.60 -16.25 -12.99
N PHE A 226 -7.26 -16.05 -11.72
CA PHE A 226 -5.87 -15.90 -11.30
C PHE A 226 -5.07 -17.20 -11.42
N ARG A 227 -5.70 -18.36 -11.13
CA ARG A 227 -5.07 -19.66 -11.42
C ARG A 227 -4.83 -19.86 -12.92
N GLY A 228 -5.76 -19.45 -13.77
CA GLY A 228 -5.61 -19.46 -15.22
C GLY A 228 -4.47 -18.55 -15.70
N TYR A 229 -4.23 -17.44 -15.00
CA TYR A 229 -3.04 -16.61 -15.18
C TYR A 229 -1.76 -17.19 -14.54
N GLY A 230 -1.79 -18.38 -13.94
CA GLY A 230 -0.61 -19.01 -13.34
C GLY A 230 -0.20 -18.40 -11.99
N TRP A 231 -1.13 -17.78 -11.28
CA TRP A 231 -0.92 -17.28 -9.92
C TRP A 231 -1.53 -18.24 -8.89
N THR A 232 -0.99 -18.19 -7.66
CA THR A 232 -1.62 -18.83 -6.50
C THR A 232 -2.36 -17.75 -5.69
N PRO A 233 -3.69 -17.64 -5.81
CA PRO A 233 -4.43 -16.60 -5.11
C PRO A 233 -4.57 -16.92 -3.62
N TYR A 234 -4.40 -15.89 -2.79
CA TYR A 234 -4.71 -15.89 -1.36
C TYR A 234 -5.78 -14.85 -1.07
N PHE A 235 -6.70 -15.18 -0.16
CA PHE A 235 -7.81 -14.30 0.22
C PHE A 235 -7.65 -13.86 1.66
N VAL A 236 -7.69 -12.55 1.89
CA VAL A 236 -7.74 -11.92 3.21
C VAL A 236 -9.01 -11.07 3.25
N GLU A 237 -9.97 -11.47 4.08
CA GLU A 237 -11.33 -10.92 4.09
C GLU A 237 -11.81 -10.73 5.52
N GLY A 238 -12.51 -9.62 5.78
CA GLY A 238 -13.01 -9.28 7.10
C GLY A 238 -13.14 -7.76 7.30
N HIS A 239 -13.59 -7.39 8.49
CA HIS A 239 -13.78 -5.99 8.89
C HIS A 239 -13.30 -5.70 10.31
N GLU A 240 -13.17 -6.72 11.15
CA GLU A 240 -12.66 -6.59 12.52
C GLU A 240 -11.12 -6.48 12.50
N PRO A 241 -10.51 -5.41 13.05
CA PRO A 241 -9.07 -5.16 12.95
C PRO A 241 -8.18 -6.31 13.44
N GLY A 242 -8.47 -6.87 14.63
CA GLY A 242 -7.66 -7.95 15.21
C GLY A 242 -7.57 -9.19 14.31
N PRO A 243 -8.71 -9.82 13.95
CA PRO A 243 -8.73 -10.94 13.00
C PRO A 243 -8.13 -10.60 11.63
N MET A 244 -8.35 -9.38 11.12
CA MET A 244 -7.75 -8.93 9.86
C MET A 244 -6.22 -8.87 9.93
N HIS A 245 -5.65 -8.34 11.03
CA HIS A 245 -4.20 -8.30 11.23
C HIS A 245 -3.61 -9.71 11.26
N GLU A 246 -4.23 -10.65 11.98
CA GLU A 246 -3.77 -12.04 12.01
C GLU A 246 -3.85 -12.69 10.62
N ALA A 247 -4.95 -12.51 9.90
CA ALA A 247 -5.15 -13.08 8.56
C ALA A 247 -4.11 -12.52 7.56
N MET A 248 -3.92 -11.20 7.52
CA MET A 248 -2.95 -10.57 6.62
C MET A 248 -1.51 -10.96 6.96
N ALA A 249 -1.15 -11.03 8.25
CA ALA A 249 0.18 -11.46 8.66
C ALA A 249 0.47 -12.91 8.29
N ALA A 250 -0.48 -13.82 8.52
CA ALA A 250 -0.35 -15.23 8.14
C ALA A 250 -0.23 -15.41 6.62
N THR A 251 -1.06 -14.69 5.85
CA THR A 251 -1.04 -14.77 4.39
C THR A 251 0.24 -14.21 3.79
N LEU A 252 0.75 -13.07 4.28
CA LEU A 252 2.03 -12.53 3.82
C LEU A 252 3.21 -13.44 4.21
N ASP A 253 3.20 -14.04 5.40
CA ASP A 253 4.22 -15.03 5.78
C ASP A 253 4.25 -16.19 4.78
N MET A 254 3.08 -16.74 4.44
CA MET A 254 2.97 -17.79 3.43
C MET A 254 3.46 -17.35 2.05
N ALA A 255 3.08 -16.15 1.59
CA ALA A 255 3.48 -15.65 0.29
C ALA A 255 4.99 -15.41 0.19
N VAL A 256 5.60 -14.80 1.21
CA VAL A 256 7.05 -14.55 1.27
C VAL A 256 7.83 -15.86 1.34
N GLU A 257 7.39 -16.82 2.16
CA GLU A 257 8.04 -18.14 2.26
C GLU A 257 7.97 -18.91 0.94
N GLN A 258 6.86 -18.80 0.20
CA GLN A 258 6.76 -19.37 -1.14
C GLN A 258 7.66 -18.68 -2.16
N ILE A 259 7.74 -17.35 -2.16
CA ILE A 259 8.66 -16.60 -3.03
C ILE A 259 10.09 -17.06 -2.78
N LYS A 260 10.53 -17.08 -1.52
CA LYS A 260 11.88 -17.53 -1.14
C LYS A 260 12.13 -18.96 -1.59
N LYS A 261 11.15 -19.86 -1.42
CA LYS A 261 11.28 -21.25 -1.88
C LYS A 261 11.41 -21.35 -3.40
N ILE A 262 10.60 -20.62 -4.17
CA ILE A 262 10.66 -20.62 -5.64
C ILE A 262 12.04 -20.14 -6.11
N GLN A 263 12.56 -19.07 -5.52
CA GLN A 263 13.89 -18.55 -5.84
C GLN A 263 15.00 -19.52 -5.45
N GLN A 264 14.90 -20.16 -4.27
CA GLN A 264 15.86 -21.19 -3.84
C GLN A 264 15.86 -22.39 -4.78
N ASP A 265 14.69 -22.94 -5.12
CA ASP A 265 14.57 -24.10 -6.00
C ASP A 265 15.09 -23.81 -7.42
N ALA A 266 15.04 -22.56 -7.88
CA ALA A 266 15.51 -22.15 -9.21
C ALA A 266 17.02 -21.81 -9.29
N ARG A 267 17.67 -21.53 -8.16
CA ARG A 267 19.09 -21.07 -8.10
C ARG A 267 20.06 -22.16 -7.64
N VAL A 268 19.60 -23.41 -7.59
CA VAL A 268 20.38 -24.60 -7.17
C VAL A 268 20.86 -25.39 -8.38
#